data_AF-K9VB28-F1
#
_entry.id   AF-K9VB28-F1
#
_cell.length_a   1.000
_cell.length_b   1.000
_cell.length_c   1.000
_cell.angle_alpha   90.00
_cell.angle_beta   90.00
_cell.angle_gamma   90.00
#
_symmetry.space_group_name_H-M   'P 1'
#
loop_
_entity.id
_entity.type
_entity.pdbx_description
1 polymer ?
#
loop_
_entity_poly.entity_id
_entity_poly.type
_entity_poly.pdbx_seq_one_letter_code
_entity_poly.pdbx_strand_id
1 'polypeptide(L)'
;MIKNEQQYQNAKEWLQQFEQSVADFDSNKNLQVDPKRWQLHRDSYQSQVDELKAEIVEYERLINCDNNQSITVKVESLNKLPEALIKARIASKISLYELAEILGIDEQRVKEYENTDYQCTSFIEILEVATALGVDFENAVLKVDFEEIEAVKRTAKKWYKSFRDVETKVS
;
A
#
# COMPACT_ATOMS: atom_id res chain seq x y z
N MET A 1 3.95 2.62 2.02
CA MET A 1 3.20 3.79 2.53
C MET A 1 3.69 4.10 3.92
N ILE A 2 3.98 5.37 4.18
CA ILE A 2 4.30 5.91 5.50
C ILE A 2 3.00 6.18 6.28
N LYS A 3 2.89 5.63 7.50
CA LYS A 3 1.67 5.67 8.34
C LYS A 3 1.80 6.55 9.59
N ASN A 4 3.04 6.86 9.99
CA ASN A 4 3.33 7.60 11.21
C ASN A 4 4.68 8.32 11.13
N GLU A 5 4.94 9.16 12.13
CA GLU A 5 6.13 10.00 12.20
C GLU A 5 7.43 9.21 12.26
N GLN A 6 7.46 8.07 12.97
CA GLN A 6 8.66 7.25 13.03
C GLN A 6 9.02 6.66 11.66
N GLN A 7 8.02 6.17 10.92
CA GLN A 7 8.23 5.68 9.55
C GLN A 7 8.67 6.81 8.61
N TYR A 8 8.16 8.03 8.80
CA TYR A 8 8.55 9.19 8.02
C TYR A 8 10.02 9.57 8.23
N GLN A 9 10.49 9.63 9.48
CA GLN A 9 11.90 9.91 9.77
C GLN A 9 12.81 8.82 9.21
N ASN A 10 12.46 7.55 9.40
CA ASN A 10 13.21 6.44 8.81
C ASN A 10 13.26 6.54 7.28
N ALA A 11 12.14 6.89 6.63
CA ALA A 11 12.07 7.04 5.18
C ALA A 11 13.02 8.14 4.67
N LYS A 12 13.13 9.27 5.38
CA LYS A 12 14.10 10.33 5.04
C LYS A 12 15.55 9.86 5.17
N GLU A 13 15.86 9.13 6.23
CA GLU A 13 17.21 8.57 6.42
C GLU A 13 17.57 7.60 5.29
N TRP A 14 16.66 6.68 4.95
CA TRP A 14 16.84 5.76 3.82
C TRP A 14 16.97 6.48 2.49
N LEU A 15 16.14 7.51 2.26
CA LEU A 15 16.20 8.31 1.04
C LEU A 15 17.59 8.92 0.86
N GLN A 16 18.15 9.53 1.92
CA GLN A 16 19.50 10.10 1.88
C GLN A 16 20.57 9.05 1.54
N GLN A 17 20.47 7.84 2.10
CA GLN A 17 21.41 6.76 1.83
C GLN A 17 21.33 6.26 0.37
N PHE A 18 20.11 6.14 -0.16
CA PHE A 18 19.91 5.73 -1.55
C PHE A 18 20.35 6.81 -2.54
N GLU A 19 20.07 8.09 -2.27
CA GLU A 19 20.56 9.20 -3.09
C GLU A 19 22.09 9.25 -3.11
N GLN A 20 22.75 9.04 -1.97
CA GLN A 20 24.21 8.93 -1.91
C GLN A 20 24.71 7.74 -2.74
N SER A 21 24.05 6.59 -2.65
CA SER A 21 24.41 5.42 -3.45
C SER A 21 24.31 5.70 -4.94
N VAL A 22 23.24 6.34 -5.41
CA VAL A 22 23.09 6.76 -6.82
C VAL A 22 24.21 7.72 -7.24
N ALA A 23 24.53 8.71 -6.40
CA ALA A 23 25.62 9.65 -6.66
C ALA A 23 27.01 8.98 -6.74
N ASP A 24 27.25 7.96 -5.90
CA ASP A 24 28.48 7.16 -5.93
C ASP A 24 28.57 6.33 -7.21
N PHE A 25 27.46 5.75 -7.67
CA PHE A 25 27.38 5.04 -8.94
C PHE A 25 27.64 5.97 -10.15
N ASP A 26 27.15 7.20 -10.10
CA ASP A 26 27.32 8.18 -11.17
C ASP A 26 28.75 8.76 -11.23
N SER A 27 29.41 8.91 -10.08
CA SER A 27 30.76 9.47 -9.98
C SER A 27 31.88 8.46 -10.24
N ASN A 28 31.65 7.17 -10.01
CA ASN A 28 32.67 6.14 -10.12
C ASN A 28 32.77 5.53 -11.53
N LYS A 29 33.64 6.10 -12.37
CA LYS A 29 33.91 5.64 -13.74
C LYS A 29 34.41 4.18 -13.82
N ASN A 30 34.99 3.63 -12.76
CA ASN A 30 35.46 2.25 -12.74
C ASN A 30 34.30 1.24 -12.65
N LEU A 31 33.11 1.66 -12.20
CA LEU A 31 31.92 0.80 -12.18
C LEU A 31 31.25 0.69 -13.57
N GLN A 32 31.56 1.60 -14.49
CA GLN A 32 31.02 1.63 -15.86
C GLN A 32 31.73 0.67 -16.83
N VAL A 33 32.63 -0.18 -16.32
CA VAL A 33 33.37 -1.17 -17.13
C VAL A 33 32.43 -2.19 -17.79
N ASP A 34 31.30 -2.52 -17.14
CA ASP A 34 30.14 -3.19 -17.75
C ASP A 34 28.93 -2.25 -17.71
N PRO A 35 28.67 -1.49 -18.79
CA PRO A 35 27.62 -0.47 -18.82
C PRO A 35 26.22 -1.03 -18.52
N LYS A 36 25.92 -2.27 -18.92
CA LYS A 36 24.60 -2.87 -18.72
C LYS A 36 24.36 -3.23 -17.26
N ARG A 37 25.35 -3.86 -16.62
CA ARG A 37 25.26 -4.18 -15.18
C ARG A 37 25.22 -2.92 -14.34
N TRP A 38 26.07 -1.95 -14.65
CA TRP A 38 26.09 -0.65 -13.99
C TRP A 38 24.72 0.02 -14.05
N GLN A 39 24.14 0.13 -15.24
CA GLN A 39 22.84 0.77 -15.43
C GLN A 39 21.73 0.05 -14.65
N LEU A 40 21.69 -1.29 -14.68
CA LEU A 40 20.68 -2.06 -13.95
C LEU A 40 20.76 -1.82 -12.43
N HIS A 41 21.96 -1.78 -11.86
CA HIS A 41 22.14 -1.48 -10.44
C HIS A 41 21.71 -0.05 -10.11
N ARG A 42 22.14 0.93 -10.91
CA ARG A 42 21.75 2.33 -10.76
C ARG A 42 20.23 2.50 -10.81
N ASP A 43 19.58 1.90 -11.80
CA ASP A 43 18.14 2.01 -12.03
C ASP A 43 17.34 1.37 -10.89
N SER A 44 17.87 0.29 -10.29
CA SER A 44 17.29 -0.31 -9.08
C SER A 44 17.29 0.68 -7.91
N TYR A 45 18.43 1.30 -7.61
CA TYR A 45 18.53 2.31 -6.55
C TYR A 45 17.68 3.56 -6.85
N GLN A 46 17.68 4.01 -8.11
CA GLN A 46 16.85 5.14 -8.54
C GLN A 46 15.36 4.85 -8.33
N SER A 47 14.91 3.62 -8.61
CA SER A 47 13.52 3.23 -8.38
C SER A 47 13.15 3.33 -6.90
N GLN A 48 14.04 2.92 -5.98
CA GLN A 48 13.83 3.07 -4.54
C GLN A 48 13.78 4.54 -4.09
N VAL A 49 14.62 5.40 -4.68
CA VAL A 49 14.61 6.85 -4.44
C VAL A 49 13.26 7.44 -4.85
N ASP A 50 12.79 7.09 -6.04
CA ASP A 50 11.55 7.63 -6.60
C ASP A 50 10.33 7.18 -5.78
N GLU A 51 10.30 5.90 -5.36
CA GLU A 51 9.25 5.37 -4.49
C GLU A 51 9.23 6.08 -3.12
N LEU A 52 10.37 6.18 -2.43
CA LEU A 52 10.43 6.84 -1.13
C LEU A 52 10.06 8.33 -1.20
N LYS A 53 10.48 9.04 -2.26
CA LYS A 53 10.08 10.43 -2.49
C LYS A 53 8.57 10.55 -2.64
N ALA A 54 7.95 9.68 -3.43
CA ALA A 54 6.50 9.68 -3.62
C ALA A 54 5.77 9.43 -2.29
N GLU A 55 6.24 8.49 -1.47
CA GLU A 55 5.64 8.20 -0.17
C GLU A 55 5.79 9.37 0.83
N ILE A 56 6.97 10.01 0.85
CA ILE A 56 7.24 11.20 1.69
C ILE A 56 6.32 12.35 1.32
N VAL A 57 6.22 12.67 0.02
CA VAL A 57 5.35 13.75 -0.48
C VAL A 57 3.89 13.46 -0.15
N GLU A 58 3.45 12.20 -0.30
CA GLU A 58 2.09 11.81 0.06
C GLU A 58 1.82 11.95 1.56
N TYR A 59 2.73 11.50 2.42
CA TYR A 59 2.58 11.67 3.87
C TYR A 59 2.54 13.14 4.28
N GLU A 60 3.45 13.95 3.73
CA GLU A 60 3.49 15.40 3.96
C GLU A 60 2.20 16.08 3.49
N ARG A 61 1.64 15.66 2.34
CA ARG A 61 0.33 16.13 1.87
C ARG A 61 -0.76 15.86 2.91
N LEU A 62 -0.80 14.64 3.46
CA LEU A 62 -1.84 14.22 4.40
C LEU A 62 -1.76 14.99 5.73
N ILE A 63 -0.58 15.11 6.33
CA ILE A 63 -0.43 15.78 7.64
C ILE A 63 -0.69 17.30 7.57
N ASN A 64 -0.47 17.91 6.41
CA ASN A 64 -0.65 19.34 6.18
C ASN A 64 -2.08 19.71 5.70
N CYS A 65 -3.01 18.76 5.65
CA CYS A 65 -4.40 19.04 5.30
C CYS A 65 -5.06 19.99 6.31
N ASP A 66 -5.89 20.90 5.79
CA ASP A 66 -6.82 21.70 6.58
C ASP A 66 -8.06 20.85 6.89
N ASN A 67 -8.38 20.70 8.18
CA ASN A 67 -9.50 19.89 8.64
C ASN A 67 -10.86 20.46 8.21
N ASN A 68 -10.91 21.68 7.66
CA ASN A 68 -12.12 22.31 7.15
C ASN A 68 -12.43 21.96 5.68
N GLN A 69 -11.55 21.22 5.00
CA GLN A 69 -11.73 20.82 3.60
C GLN A 69 -11.70 19.29 3.47
N SER A 70 -12.63 18.75 2.69
CA SER A 70 -12.61 17.34 2.32
C SER A 70 -11.39 17.04 1.44
N ILE A 71 -10.74 15.91 1.68
CA ILE A 71 -9.67 15.41 0.83
C ILE A 71 -10.17 14.31 -0.10
N THR A 72 -9.60 14.24 -1.30
CA THR A 72 -9.85 13.12 -2.22
C THR A 72 -8.63 12.20 -2.25
N VAL A 73 -8.88 10.91 -2.05
CA VAL A 73 -7.87 9.85 -2.19
C VAL A 73 -8.28 8.96 -3.36
N LYS A 74 -7.43 8.87 -4.37
CA LYS A 74 -7.65 7.97 -5.51
C LYS A 74 -7.35 6.53 -5.08
N VAL A 75 -8.30 5.63 -5.29
CA VAL A 75 -8.15 4.19 -5.05
C VAL A 75 -8.12 3.48 -6.40
N GLU A 76 -7.00 2.85 -6.72
CA GLU A 76 -6.78 2.24 -8.06
C GLU A 76 -7.39 0.84 -8.19
N SER A 77 -7.62 0.16 -7.07
CA SER A 77 -8.12 -1.21 -7.03
C SER A 77 -8.72 -1.55 -5.66
N LEU A 78 -9.56 -2.58 -5.58
CA LEU A 78 -10.27 -2.96 -4.36
C LEU A 78 -9.33 -3.31 -3.19
N ASN A 79 -8.16 -3.88 -3.46
CA ASN A 79 -7.15 -4.19 -2.44
C ASN A 79 -6.42 -2.94 -1.90
N LYS A 80 -6.67 -1.75 -2.46
CA LYS A 80 -6.12 -0.47 -1.99
C LYS A 80 -7.09 0.31 -1.10
N LEU A 81 -8.28 -0.22 -0.81
CA LEU A 81 -9.23 0.39 0.11
C LEU A 81 -8.68 0.56 1.54
N PRO A 82 -7.97 -0.43 2.13
CA PRO A 82 -7.36 -0.24 3.44
C PRO A 82 -6.40 0.94 3.50
N GLU A 83 -5.61 1.12 2.44
CA GLU A 83 -4.67 2.24 2.33
C GLU A 83 -5.41 3.60 2.41
N ALA A 84 -6.58 3.70 1.78
CA ALA A 84 -7.39 4.91 1.83
C ALA A 84 -7.92 5.24 3.23
N LEU A 85 -8.28 4.23 4.04
CA LEU A 85 -8.70 4.42 5.43
C LEU A 85 -7.57 4.98 6.29
N ILE A 86 -6.37 4.43 6.16
CA ILE A 86 -5.18 4.91 6.88
C ILE A 86 -4.87 6.35 6.49
N LYS A 87 -4.92 6.66 5.19
CA LYS A 87 -4.72 8.04 4.69
C LYS A 87 -5.75 9.01 5.26
N ALA A 88 -7.03 8.62 5.29
CA ALA A 88 -8.09 9.43 5.86
C ALA A 88 -7.84 9.72 7.35
N ARG A 89 -7.45 8.71 8.14
CA ARG A 89 -7.09 8.89 9.55
C ARG A 89 -5.93 9.87 9.74
N ILE A 90 -4.86 9.74 8.95
CA ILE A 90 -3.71 10.65 9.05
C ILE A 90 -4.13 12.08 8.70
N ALA A 91 -4.90 12.25 7.62
CA ALA A 91 -5.36 13.57 7.18
C ALA A 91 -6.34 14.23 8.16
N SER A 92 -7.17 13.44 8.84
CA SER A 92 -8.07 13.93 9.89
C SER A 92 -7.36 14.22 11.21
N LYS A 93 -6.06 13.89 11.33
CA LYS A 93 -5.24 14.02 12.55
C LYS A 93 -5.79 13.22 13.73
N ILE A 94 -6.54 12.16 13.44
CA ILE A 94 -7.06 11.22 14.45
C ILE A 94 -5.93 10.24 14.81
N SER A 95 -5.61 10.15 16.09
CA SER A 95 -4.68 9.16 16.62
C SER A 95 -5.31 7.76 16.65
N LEU A 96 -4.48 6.72 16.74
CA LEU A 96 -4.98 5.34 16.89
C LEU A 96 -5.80 5.17 18.18
N TYR A 97 -5.44 5.89 19.24
CA TYR A 97 -6.17 5.93 20.49
C TYR A 97 -7.56 6.56 20.31
N GLU A 98 -7.65 7.74 19.67
CA GLU A 98 -8.94 8.38 19.41
C GLU A 98 -9.83 7.54 18.50
N LEU A 99 -9.27 6.90 17.47
CA LEU A 99 -10.03 5.97 16.63
C LEU A 99 -10.55 4.76 17.42
N ALA A 100 -9.74 4.23 18.35
CA ALA A 100 -10.15 3.13 19.23
C ALA A 100 -11.30 3.55 20.16
N GLU A 101 -11.25 4.76 20.73
CA GLU A 101 -12.32 5.33 21.55
C GLU A 101 -13.61 5.52 20.74
N ILE A 102 -13.53 6.01 19.50
CA ILE A 102 -14.70 6.17 18.61
C ILE A 102 -15.33 4.80 18.29
N LEU A 103 -14.51 3.79 18.06
CA LEU A 103 -14.95 2.43 17.74
C LEU A 103 -15.38 1.62 18.98
N GLY A 104 -15.04 2.08 20.18
CA GLY A 104 -15.28 1.35 21.43
C GLY A 104 -14.49 0.03 21.54
N ILE A 105 -13.28 -0.02 20.97
CA ILE A 105 -12.40 -1.20 20.98
C ILE A 105 -11.03 -0.87 21.59
N ASP A 106 -10.23 -1.91 21.83
CA ASP A 106 -8.88 -1.76 22.34
C ASP A 106 -7.93 -1.12 21.29
N GLU A 107 -7.08 -0.18 21.71
CA GLU A 107 -6.11 0.50 20.84
C GLU A 107 -5.19 -0.50 20.10
N GLN A 108 -4.82 -1.61 20.74
CA GLN A 108 -3.98 -2.63 20.13
C GLN A 108 -4.65 -3.28 18.92
N ARG A 109 -5.98 -3.38 18.93
CA ARG A 109 -6.75 -3.91 17.79
C ARG A 109 -6.72 -2.96 16.60
N VAL A 110 -6.84 -1.65 16.85
CA VAL A 110 -6.68 -0.63 15.80
C VAL A 110 -5.25 -0.61 15.26
N LYS A 111 -4.24 -0.74 16.14
CA LYS A 111 -2.84 -0.90 15.72
C LYS A 111 -2.65 -2.11 14.83
N GLU A 112 -3.24 -3.25 15.19
CA GLU A 112 -3.17 -4.47 14.38
C GLU A 112 -3.80 -4.26 13.00
N TYR A 113 -4.98 -3.64 12.92
CA TYR A 113 -5.61 -3.29 11.64
C TYR A 113 -4.68 -2.50 10.73
N GLU A 114 -4.10 -1.39 11.22
CA GLU A 114 -3.22 -0.60 10.36
C GLU A 114 -1.90 -1.32 10.06
N ASN A 115 -1.35 -2.10 10.99
CA ASN A 115 -0.10 -2.85 10.77
C ASN A 115 -0.24 -3.94 9.71
N THR A 116 -1.41 -4.59 9.63
CA THR A 116 -1.68 -5.65 8.66
C THR A 116 -2.32 -5.13 7.38
N ASP A 117 -2.45 -3.81 7.20
CA ASP A 117 -3.24 -3.22 6.09
C ASP A 117 -4.67 -3.79 6.04
N TYR A 118 -5.27 -3.99 7.21
CA TYR A 118 -6.58 -4.61 7.42
C TYR A 118 -6.69 -6.02 6.85
N GLN A 119 -5.57 -6.70 6.63
CA GLN A 119 -5.59 -8.11 6.26
C GLN A 119 -6.26 -8.91 7.38
N CYS A 120 -7.17 -9.80 6.99
CA CYS A 120 -8.00 -10.63 7.87
C CYS A 120 -9.02 -9.87 8.74
N THR A 121 -9.15 -8.54 8.60
CA THR A 121 -10.25 -7.77 9.20
C THR A 121 -11.55 -8.10 8.45
N SER A 122 -12.64 -8.29 9.19
CA SER A 122 -13.94 -8.54 8.59
C SER A 122 -14.43 -7.29 7.83
N PHE A 123 -15.27 -7.51 6.83
CA PHE A 123 -15.85 -6.41 6.08
C PHE A 123 -16.67 -5.46 6.96
N ILE A 124 -17.31 -5.97 8.01
CA ILE A 124 -18.08 -5.16 8.96
C ILE A 124 -17.17 -4.20 9.72
N GLU A 125 -16.05 -4.67 10.25
CA GLU A 125 -15.08 -3.82 10.97
C GLU A 125 -14.48 -2.74 10.05
N ILE A 126 -14.23 -3.06 8.77
CA ILE A 126 -13.79 -2.08 7.76
C ILE A 126 -14.85 -0.98 7.58
N LEU A 127 -16.14 -1.33 7.52
CA LEU A 127 -17.23 -0.36 7.40
C LEU A 127 -17.39 0.49 8.67
N GLU A 128 -17.22 -0.09 9.85
CA GLU A 128 -17.24 0.65 11.12
C GLU A 128 -16.13 1.70 11.16
N VAL A 129 -14.91 1.33 10.75
CA VAL A 129 -13.78 2.25 10.63
C VAL A 129 -14.04 3.33 9.58
N ALA A 130 -14.56 2.97 8.40
CA ALA A 130 -14.92 3.94 7.38
C ALA A 130 -15.96 4.95 7.89
N THR A 131 -16.96 4.48 8.64
CA THR A 131 -17.98 5.32 9.26
C THR A 131 -17.38 6.25 10.31
N ALA A 132 -16.52 5.72 11.19
CA ALA A 132 -15.83 6.49 12.22
C ALA A 132 -14.95 7.61 11.64
N LEU A 133 -14.35 7.38 10.47
CA LEU A 133 -13.50 8.34 9.76
C LEU A 133 -14.27 9.23 8.76
N GLY A 134 -15.57 9.02 8.57
CA GLY A 134 -16.37 9.73 7.58
C GLY A 134 -15.93 9.48 6.13
N VAL A 135 -15.41 8.29 5.83
CA VAL A 135 -14.93 7.90 4.51
C VAL A 135 -16.06 7.28 3.70
N ASP A 136 -16.30 7.85 2.52
CA ASP A 136 -17.24 7.30 1.53
C ASP A 136 -16.71 7.57 0.11
N PHE A 137 -17.31 6.92 -0.88
CA PHE A 137 -17.01 7.18 -2.29
C PHE A 137 -17.81 8.37 -2.78
N GLU A 138 -17.12 9.43 -3.23
CA GLU A 138 -17.76 10.51 -3.97
C GLU A 138 -18.29 10.01 -5.33
N ASN A 139 -17.51 9.17 -6.01
CA ASN A 139 -17.87 8.50 -7.25
C ASN A 139 -17.25 7.09 -7.28
N ALA A 140 -18.06 6.07 -7.58
CA ALA A 140 -17.60 4.68 -7.66
C ALA A 140 -17.86 4.10 -9.06
N VAL A 141 -16.79 3.66 -9.72
CA VAL A 141 -16.84 2.97 -11.01
C VAL A 141 -16.10 1.65 -10.90
N LEU A 142 -16.81 0.54 -11.11
CA LEU A 142 -16.21 -0.78 -11.16
C LEU A 142 -16.10 -1.25 -12.62
N LYS A 143 -14.87 -1.60 -13.03
CA LYS A 143 -14.64 -2.31 -14.29
C LYS A 143 -14.85 -3.80 -14.04
N VAL A 144 -15.71 -4.42 -14.85
CA VAL A 144 -15.84 -5.89 -14.92
C VAL A 144 -15.11 -6.36 -16.17
N ASP A 145 -14.03 -7.10 -16.00
CA ASP A 145 -13.26 -7.66 -17.11
C ASP A 145 -13.73 -9.08 -17.43
N PHE A 146 -14.60 -9.21 -18.44
CA PHE A 146 -15.16 -10.50 -18.82
C PHE A 146 -14.12 -11.47 -19.40
N GLU A 147 -13.05 -10.96 -20.01
CA GLU A 147 -11.97 -11.80 -20.54
C GLU A 147 -11.16 -12.42 -19.40
N GLU A 148 -10.85 -11.61 -18.38
CA GLU A 148 -10.20 -12.08 -17.16
C GLU A 148 -11.05 -13.13 -16.44
N ILE A 149 -12.36 -12.90 -16.32
CA ILE A 149 -13.30 -13.89 -15.74
C ILE A 149 -13.24 -15.23 -16.47
N GLU A 150 -13.26 -15.23 -17.81
CA GLU A 150 -13.17 -16.47 -18.59
C GLU A 150 -11.81 -17.14 -18.48
N ALA A 151 -10.72 -16.37 -18.41
CA ALA A 151 -9.38 -16.88 -18.16
C ALA A 151 -9.29 -17.58 -16.79
N VAL A 152 -9.83 -16.96 -15.73
CA VAL A 152 -9.90 -17.54 -14.39
C VAL A 152 -10.73 -18.83 -14.38
N LYS A 153 -11.90 -18.85 -15.05
CA LYS A 153 -12.71 -20.08 -15.19
C LYS A 153 -11.95 -21.22 -15.84
N ARG A 154 -11.19 -20.94 -16.92
CA ARG A 154 -10.37 -21.97 -17.60
C ARG A 154 -9.28 -22.50 -16.68
N THR A 155 -8.61 -21.63 -15.93
CA THR A 155 -7.58 -22.01 -14.96
C THR A 155 -8.17 -22.84 -13.82
N ALA A 156 -9.27 -22.39 -13.22
CA ALA A 156 -9.97 -23.14 -12.17
C ALA A 156 -10.39 -24.54 -12.64
N LYS A 157 -10.92 -24.67 -13.86
CA LYS A 157 -11.24 -25.98 -14.47
C LYS A 157 -10.01 -26.88 -14.60
N LYS A 158 -8.84 -26.34 -14.97
CA LYS A 158 -7.59 -27.11 -15.01
C LYS A 158 -7.15 -27.57 -13.62
N TRP A 159 -7.24 -26.71 -12.61
CA TRP A 159 -6.92 -27.04 -11.22
C TRP A 159 -7.83 -28.15 -10.69
N TYR A 160 -9.16 -28.03 -10.87
CA TYR A 160 -10.10 -29.08 -10.46
C TYR A 160 -9.88 -30.42 -11.17
N LYS A 161 -9.51 -30.39 -12.47
CA LYS A 161 -9.17 -31.61 -13.22
C LYS A 161 -7.88 -32.25 -12.70
N SER A 162 -6.85 -31.45 -12.44
CA SER A 162 -5.58 -31.92 -11.88
C SER A 162 -5.75 -32.52 -10.48
N PHE A 163 -6.58 -31.93 -9.62
CA PHE A 163 -6.88 -32.48 -8.29
C PHE A 163 -7.61 -33.84 -8.37
N ARG A 164 -8.62 -33.97 -9.25
CA ARG A 164 -9.33 -35.25 -9.45
C ARG A 164 -8.44 -36.34 -10.03
N ASP A 165 -7.57 -36.02 -10.99
CA ASP A 165 -6.69 -36.99 -11.62
C ASP A 165 -5.63 -37.54 -10.63
N VAL A 166 -5.24 -36.75 -9.62
CA VAL A 166 -4.35 -37.18 -8.52
C VAL A 166 -5.05 -38.13 -7.56
N GLU A 167 -6.31 -37.86 -7.18
CA GLU A 167 -7.08 -38.76 -6.30
C GLU A 167 -7.35 -40.14 -6.96
N THR A 168 -7.63 -40.17 -8.27
CA THR A 168 -7.86 -41.44 -8.98
C THR A 168 -6.62 -42.31 -9.22
N LYS A 169 -5.40 -41.77 -9.05
CA LYS A 169 -4.15 -42.54 -9.19
C LYS A 169 -3.64 -43.16 -7.88
N VAL A 170 -4.24 -42.78 -6.76
CA VAL A 170 -3.86 -43.24 -5.41
C VAL A 170 -4.83 -44.32 -4.89
N SER A 171 -5.90 -44.63 -5.63
CA SER A 171 -6.78 -45.79 -5.42
C SER A 171 -6.45 -46.93 -6.39
#